data_AF-C3JBP9-F1
#
_entry.id   AF-C3JBP9-F1
#
_cell.length_a   1.000
_cell.length_b   1.000
_cell.length_c   1.000
_cell.angle_alpha   90.00
_cell.angle_beta   90.00
_cell.angle_gamma   90.00
#
_symmetry.space_group_name_H-M   'P 1'
#
loop_
_entity.id
_entity.type
_entity.pdbx_description
1 polymer ?
#
loop_
_entity_poly.entity_id
_entity_poly.type
_entity_poly.pdbx_seq_one_letter_code
_entity_poly.pdbx_strand_id
1 'polypeptide(L)'
;MLTPEIEAQCIELIKNEVVPATGCTEPVAVALAAAQAAKTLGESPTSIEVLLSANMLKNAMGVGIPGTGMIGLPIAVALGIILADPSKDLTILENFSQEQLAKAKALVEKKIMSIRLKEGDIDKLYIEINLQGANHTASTIIQSNHRNIAYIRRDDEVLLDQLSGDNCSAQGASDEAEALQLTFDLVYEFATTTPLEKLTFIQEAARLNKAASEFGLKGSYGHSVGQMIQGDWGKKYLGNSALTEMLTYTSAACDARMDGAPVTVMSNSGSGNQGITATLPVLTFAQHEGASEEQTIRALVLSNLMVIYVKQKLGRLSALCGCVVAATGSSCGLTYLMGGSREQIEFSIKNMVGNITGMLCDGAKPSCSMKVSSGVSTAMFSALLAMEHKVVTSSEGIVDESVDSTISNLASIGRVGMNETDRLVLDIMTQK
;
A
#
# COMPACT_ATOMS: atom_id res chain seq x y z
N MET A 1 -25.44 10.96 15.17
CA MET A 1 -25.65 10.31 16.46
C MET A 1 -25.14 8.89 16.36
N LEU A 2 -23.91 8.75 16.81
CA LEU A 2 -23.17 7.50 16.86
C LEU A 2 -23.88 6.52 17.81
N THR A 3 -24.43 5.44 17.27
CA THR A 3 -25.01 4.36 18.09
C THR A 3 -23.91 3.37 18.48
N PRO A 4 -24.09 2.58 19.57
CA PRO A 4 -23.14 1.53 19.93
C PRO A 4 -22.85 0.52 18.81
N GLU A 5 -23.84 0.25 17.95
CA GLU A 5 -23.69 -0.64 16.79
C GLU A 5 -22.77 -0.02 15.73
N ILE A 6 -22.98 1.25 15.38
CA ILE A 6 -22.14 1.96 14.41
C ILE A 6 -20.71 2.12 14.95
N GLU A 7 -20.57 2.41 16.24
CA GLU A 7 -19.26 2.47 16.90
C GLU A 7 -18.50 1.15 16.78
N ALA A 8 -19.16 0.02 17.05
CA ALA A 8 -18.57 -1.31 16.92
C ALA A 8 -18.15 -1.60 15.47
N GLN A 9 -18.99 -1.27 14.49
CA GLN A 9 -18.69 -1.43 13.07
C GLN A 9 -17.48 -0.59 12.63
N CYS A 10 -17.35 0.66 13.10
CA CYS A 10 -16.17 1.48 12.85
C CYS A 10 -14.89 0.84 13.43
N ILE A 11 -14.95 0.30 14.65
CA ILE A 11 -13.81 -0.38 15.28
C ILE A 11 -13.40 -1.61 14.47
N GLU A 12 -14.36 -2.45 14.08
CA GLU A 12 -14.09 -3.64 13.25
C GLU A 12 -13.50 -3.25 11.89
N LEU A 13 -14.04 -2.21 11.26
CA LEU A 13 -13.54 -1.71 10.00
C LEU A 13 -12.08 -1.25 10.10
N ILE A 14 -11.72 -0.49 11.14
CA ILE A 14 -10.31 -0.09 11.35
C ILE A 14 -9.44 -1.33 11.59
N LYS A 15 -9.88 -2.28 12.42
CA LYS A 15 -9.10 -3.50 12.70
C LYS A 15 -8.89 -4.38 11.46
N ASN A 16 -9.84 -4.38 10.53
CA ASN A 16 -9.75 -5.15 9.28
C ASN A 16 -8.86 -4.47 8.23
N GLU A 17 -8.84 -3.14 8.20
CA GLU A 17 -8.11 -2.37 7.19
C GLU A 17 -6.73 -1.87 7.67
N VAL A 18 -6.52 -1.79 9.00
CA VAL A 18 -5.27 -1.36 9.65
C VAL A 18 -4.59 -2.58 10.28
N VAL A 19 -3.88 -3.34 9.43
CA VAL A 19 -3.28 -4.63 9.78
C VAL A 19 -1.76 -4.67 9.54
N PRO A 20 -1.01 -5.49 10.29
CA PRO A 20 0.43 -5.65 10.07
C PRO A 20 0.73 -6.17 8.66
N ALA A 21 1.75 -5.61 8.03
CA ALA A 21 2.23 -6.02 6.71
C ALA A 21 3.77 -5.96 6.65
N THR A 22 4.38 -7.00 6.09
CA THR A 22 5.82 -7.08 5.83
C THR A 22 6.04 -7.15 4.32
N GLY A 23 6.91 -6.29 3.78
CA GLY A 23 7.15 -6.22 2.33
C GLY A 23 5.90 -5.84 1.51
N CYS A 24 5.89 -6.23 0.23
CA CYS A 24 4.71 -6.18 -0.64
C CYS A 24 4.20 -7.60 -0.89
N THR A 25 2.89 -7.78 -0.86
CA THR A 25 2.25 -9.10 -1.01
C THR A 25 2.32 -9.61 -2.46
N GLU A 26 2.35 -8.69 -3.43
CA GLU A 26 2.37 -9.02 -4.85
C GLU A 26 3.58 -9.87 -5.27
N PRO A 27 4.85 -9.49 -5.01
CA PRO A 27 5.99 -10.34 -5.35
C PRO A 27 6.00 -11.68 -4.60
N VAL A 28 5.45 -11.73 -3.38
CA VAL A 28 5.35 -12.96 -2.59
C VAL A 28 4.35 -13.93 -3.22
N ALA A 29 3.19 -13.45 -3.68
CA ALA A 29 2.20 -14.26 -4.37
C ALA A 29 2.76 -14.83 -5.70
N VAL A 30 3.57 -14.05 -6.43
CA VAL A 30 4.26 -14.55 -7.62
C VAL A 30 5.27 -15.65 -7.27
N ALA A 31 6.03 -15.47 -6.18
CA ALA A 31 6.94 -16.50 -5.69
C ALA A 31 6.20 -17.79 -5.25
N LEU A 32 5.03 -17.66 -4.63
CA LEU A 32 4.17 -18.77 -4.26
C LEU A 32 3.71 -19.57 -5.49
N ALA A 33 3.20 -18.87 -6.51
CA ALA A 33 2.82 -19.52 -7.78
C ALA A 33 4.01 -20.24 -8.43
N ALA A 34 5.18 -19.61 -8.40
CA ALA A 34 6.40 -20.16 -8.97
C ALA A 34 6.90 -21.40 -8.21
N ALA A 35 6.77 -21.42 -6.89
CA ALA A 35 7.09 -22.57 -6.06
C ALA A 35 6.15 -23.74 -6.28
N GLN A 36 4.85 -23.47 -6.42
CA GLN A 36 3.89 -24.49 -6.77
C GLN A 36 4.19 -25.09 -8.16
N ALA A 37 4.47 -24.24 -9.16
CA ALA A 37 4.83 -24.71 -10.50
C ALA A 37 6.12 -25.55 -10.48
N ALA A 38 7.14 -25.14 -9.73
CA ALA A 38 8.40 -25.88 -9.61
C ALA A 38 8.21 -27.24 -8.91
N LYS A 39 7.40 -27.28 -7.84
CA LYS A 39 7.04 -28.54 -7.16
C LYS A 39 6.30 -29.49 -8.08
N THR A 40 5.38 -28.97 -8.90
CA THR A 40 4.62 -29.75 -9.89
C THR A 40 5.52 -30.29 -11.01
N LEU A 41 6.48 -29.47 -11.49
CA LEU A 41 7.43 -29.86 -12.53
C LEU A 41 8.36 -30.99 -12.07
N GLY A 42 8.91 -30.89 -10.84
CA GLY A 42 9.78 -31.90 -10.25
C GLY A 42 11.20 -31.97 -10.83
N GLU A 43 11.55 -31.08 -11.76
CA GLU A 43 12.87 -30.96 -12.38
C GLU A 43 13.27 -29.48 -12.57
N SER A 44 14.52 -29.23 -12.98
CA SER A 44 15.00 -27.86 -13.21
C SER A 44 14.41 -27.27 -14.51
N PRO A 45 13.87 -26.04 -14.49
CA PRO A 45 13.32 -25.42 -15.69
C PRO A 45 14.43 -25.01 -16.67
N THR A 46 14.17 -25.21 -17.96
CA THR A 46 14.92 -24.69 -19.11
C THR A 46 14.29 -23.42 -19.68
N SER A 47 12.99 -23.20 -19.45
CA SER A 47 12.26 -21.96 -19.78
C SER A 47 11.26 -21.61 -18.67
N ILE A 48 11.13 -20.32 -18.38
CA ILE A 48 10.23 -19.77 -17.36
C ILE A 48 9.42 -18.65 -18.01
N GLU A 49 8.11 -18.82 -18.06
CA GLU A 49 7.19 -17.78 -18.50
C GLU A 49 6.28 -17.36 -17.34
N VAL A 50 6.16 -16.05 -17.15
CA VAL A 50 5.38 -15.42 -16.09
C VAL A 50 4.41 -14.44 -16.75
N LEU A 51 3.11 -14.73 -16.67
CA LEU A 51 2.05 -13.88 -17.21
C LEU A 51 1.27 -13.27 -16.04
N LEU A 52 1.26 -11.95 -15.95
CA LEU A 52 0.65 -11.23 -14.82
C LEU A 52 -0.44 -10.29 -15.31
N SER A 53 -1.45 -10.08 -14.46
CA SER A 53 -2.33 -8.91 -14.57
C SER A 53 -1.54 -7.60 -14.44
N ALA A 54 -2.09 -6.52 -15.00
CA ALA A 54 -1.51 -5.17 -14.95
C ALA A 54 -1.08 -4.74 -13.53
N ASN A 55 -1.94 -4.99 -12.53
CA ASN A 55 -1.68 -4.58 -11.15
C ASN A 55 -0.55 -5.38 -10.50
N MET A 56 -0.55 -6.70 -10.70
CA MET A 56 0.50 -7.58 -10.20
C MET A 56 1.86 -7.19 -10.80
N LEU A 57 1.89 -6.92 -12.10
CA LEU A 57 3.10 -6.51 -12.80
C LEU A 57 3.62 -5.16 -12.26
N LYS A 58 2.76 -4.14 -12.21
CA LYS A 58 3.10 -2.80 -11.73
C LYS A 58 3.62 -2.80 -10.28
N ASN A 59 2.95 -3.51 -9.37
CA ASN A 59 3.27 -3.47 -7.94
C ASN A 59 4.44 -4.37 -7.55
N ALA A 60 4.75 -5.41 -8.33
CA ALA A 60 5.86 -6.32 -8.02
C ALA A 60 7.16 -6.01 -8.79
N MET A 61 7.10 -5.26 -9.89
CA MET A 61 8.27 -5.07 -10.76
C MET A 61 9.39 -4.22 -10.12
N GLY A 62 9.05 -3.17 -9.37
CA GLY A 62 10.01 -2.16 -8.91
C GLY A 62 10.38 -2.24 -7.42
N VAL A 63 9.87 -3.21 -6.67
CA VAL A 63 10.01 -3.28 -5.21
C VAL A 63 11.18 -4.16 -4.77
N GLY A 64 11.87 -3.78 -3.69
CA GLY A 64 12.90 -4.61 -3.07
C GLY A 64 12.31 -5.90 -2.48
N ILE A 65 13.00 -7.03 -2.67
CA ILE A 65 12.58 -8.33 -2.15
C ILE A 65 13.32 -8.62 -0.82
N PRO A 66 12.60 -8.78 0.30
CA PRO A 66 13.22 -8.94 1.61
C PRO A 66 14.29 -10.02 1.70
N GLY A 67 15.41 -9.66 2.34
CA GLY A 67 16.55 -10.55 2.56
C GLY A 67 17.43 -10.84 1.34
N THR A 68 17.07 -10.35 0.14
CA THR A 68 17.80 -10.66 -1.11
C THR A 68 18.83 -9.60 -1.50
N GLY A 69 18.61 -8.34 -1.09
CA GLY A 69 19.33 -7.17 -1.58
C GLY A 69 19.09 -6.88 -3.06
N MET A 70 18.02 -7.42 -3.65
CA MET A 70 17.68 -7.29 -5.06
C MET A 70 16.24 -6.77 -5.21
N ILE A 71 15.96 -6.22 -6.39
CA ILE A 71 14.68 -5.59 -6.73
C ILE A 71 13.95 -6.42 -7.78
N GLY A 72 12.64 -6.56 -7.60
CA GLY A 72 11.70 -6.94 -8.63
C GLY A 72 11.38 -8.43 -8.76
N LEU A 73 10.51 -8.71 -9.73
CA LEU A 73 9.97 -10.03 -10.00
C LEU A 73 11.00 -11.13 -10.32
N PRO A 74 12.10 -10.89 -11.07
CA PRO A 74 13.00 -11.98 -11.44
C PRO A 74 13.57 -12.75 -10.25
N ILE A 75 14.02 -12.04 -9.20
CA ILE A 75 14.57 -12.70 -8.01
C ILE A 75 13.47 -13.37 -7.18
N ALA A 76 12.27 -12.79 -7.11
CA ALA A 76 11.13 -13.39 -6.40
C ALA A 76 10.69 -14.72 -7.04
N VAL A 77 10.55 -14.75 -8.37
CA VAL A 77 10.23 -15.96 -9.14
C VAL A 77 11.32 -17.01 -8.97
N ALA A 78 12.58 -16.60 -9.10
CA ALA A 78 13.71 -17.52 -8.97
C ALA A 78 13.79 -18.15 -7.56
N LEU A 79 13.57 -17.37 -6.50
CA LEU A 79 13.50 -17.89 -5.14
C LEU A 79 12.32 -18.85 -4.95
N GLY A 80 11.14 -18.50 -5.47
CA GLY A 80 9.98 -19.41 -5.46
C GLY A 80 10.34 -20.77 -6.08
N ILE A 81 10.97 -20.77 -7.24
CA ILE A 81 11.41 -22.00 -7.94
C ILE A 81 12.43 -22.79 -7.11
N ILE A 82 13.43 -22.12 -6.54
CA ILE A 82 14.49 -22.80 -5.75
C ILE A 82 13.96 -23.36 -4.44
N LEU A 83 12.99 -22.69 -3.81
CA LEU A 83 12.38 -23.15 -2.57
C LEU A 83 11.39 -24.28 -2.80
N ALA A 84 10.58 -24.20 -3.87
CA ALA A 84 9.61 -25.21 -4.29
C ALA A 84 8.69 -25.73 -3.15
N ASP A 85 8.40 -24.87 -2.17
CA ASP A 85 7.60 -25.20 -0.99
C ASP A 85 6.36 -24.30 -0.88
N PRO A 86 5.30 -24.59 -1.66
CA PRO A 86 4.06 -23.82 -1.63
C PRO A 86 3.30 -23.94 -0.30
N SER A 87 3.67 -24.88 0.59
CA SER A 87 3.02 -25.01 1.91
C SER A 87 3.33 -23.83 2.84
N LYS A 88 4.37 -23.04 2.52
CA LYS A 88 4.71 -21.80 3.22
C LYS A 88 3.84 -20.61 2.82
N ASP A 89 3.01 -20.72 1.78
CA ASP A 89 2.03 -19.67 1.43
C ASP A 89 2.71 -18.28 1.32
N LEU A 90 2.09 -17.21 1.85
CA LEU A 90 2.65 -15.85 1.86
C LEU A 90 3.89 -15.64 2.76
N THR A 91 4.43 -16.68 3.39
CA THR A 91 5.72 -16.61 4.10
C THR A 91 6.84 -17.32 3.34
N ILE A 92 6.62 -17.70 2.08
CA ILE A 92 7.60 -18.46 1.29
C ILE A 92 8.95 -17.76 1.14
N LEU A 93 8.97 -16.43 1.09
CA LEU A 93 10.21 -15.65 0.99
C LEU A 93 10.88 -15.39 2.34
N GLU A 94 10.38 -15.98 3.43
CA GLU A 94 10.99 -15.90 4.75
C GLU A 94 11.99 -17.05 4.97
N ASN A 95 13.11 -16.75 5.63
CA ASN A 95 14.06 -17.75 6.15
C ASN A 95 14.70 -18.68 5.09
N PHE A 96 15.14 -18.15 3.94
CA PHE A 96 15.97 -18.88 2.98
C PHE A 96 17.46 -18.80 3.33
N SER A 97 18.24 -19.80 2.91
CA SER A 97 19.69 -19.83 3.12
C SER A 97 20.45 -19.01 2.08
N GLN A 98 21.69 -18.61 2.39
CA GLN A 98 22.56 -17.93 1.43
C GLN A 98 22.87 -18.79 0.20
N GLU A 99 22.92 -20.12 0.36
CA GLU A 99 23.08 -21.05 -0.76
C GLU A 99 21.86 -21.03 -1.69
N GLN A 100 20.64 -21.02 -1.14
CA GLN A 100 19.41 -20.91 -1.90
C GLN A 100 19.34 -19.56 -2.65
N LEU A 101 19.74 -18.48 -1.99
CA LEU A 101 19.84 -17.17 -2.63
C LEU A 101 20.85 -17.17 -3.78
N ALA A 102 22.02 -17.78 -3.62
CA ALA A 102 23.02 -17.89 -4.68
C ALA A 102 22.49 -18.68 -5.89
N LYS A 103 21.76 -19.78 -5.65
CA LYS A 103 21.10 -20.55 -6.73
C LYS A 103 20.03 -19.73 -7.45
N ALA A 104 19.22 -18.95 -6.71
CA ALA A 104 18.22 -18.08 -7.30
C ALA A 104 18.86 -16.98 -8.17
N LYS A 105 19.94 -16.36 -7.69
CA LYS A 105 20.73 -15.38 -8.46
C LYS A 105 21.28 -16.00 -9.75
N ALA A 106 21.87 -17.19 -9.67
CA ALA A 106 22.35 -17.90 -10.86
C ALA A 106 21.22 -18.24 -11.84
N LEU A 107 20.00 -18.54 -11.37
CA LEU A 107 18.85 -18.77 -12.23
C LEU A 107 18.41 -17.50 -12.99
N VAL A 108 18.44 -16.34 -12.32
CA VAL A 108 18.19 -15.04 -12.98
C VAL A 108 19.23 -14.76 -14.06
N GLU A 109 20.51 -15.04 -13.80
CA GLU A 109 21.61 -14.82 -14.74
C GLU A 109 21.52 -15.67 -16.03
N LYS A 110 20.84 -16.83 -15.99
CA LYS A 110 20.62 -17.67 -17.17
C LYS A 110 19.75 -17.00 -18.25
N LYS A 111 19.00 -15.95 -17.92
CA LYS A 111 18.11 -15.22 -18.85
C LYS A 111 17.10 -16.11 -19.59
N ILE A 112 16.63 -17.16 -18.93
CA ILE A 112 15.58 -18.07 -19.45
C ILE A 112 14.16 -17.68 -19.01
N MET A 113 14.02 -16.51 -18.37
CA MET A 113 12.77 -16.01 -17.81
C MET A 113 12.18 -14.91 -18.69
N SER A 114 10.90 -15.03 -19.03
CA SER A 114 10.11 -13.99 -19.68
C SER A 114 8.94 -13.60 -18.79
N ILE A 115 8.85 -12.32 -18.44
CA ILE A 115 7.76 -11.76 -17.64
C ILE A 115 6.96 -10.84 -18.55
N ARG A 116 5.66 -11.09 -18.71
CA ARG A 116 4.78 -10.33 -19.61
C ARG A 116 3.43 -10.03 -18.98
N LEU A 117 2.76 -9.02 -19.52
CA LEU A 117 1.35 -8.78 -19.26
C LEU A 117 0.52 -9.92 -19.88
N LYS A 118 -0.45 -10.45 -19.13
CA LYS A 118 -1.48 -11.32 -19.68
C LYS A 118 -2.54 -10.45 -20.36
N GLU A 119 -2.71 -10.64 -21.66
CA GLU A 119 -3.75 -9.95 -22.44
C GLU A 119 -5.11 -10.64 -22.27
N GLY A 120 -6.18 -9.87 -22.46
CA GLY A 120 -7.56 -10.35 -22.38
C GLY A 120 -8.31 -9.84 -21.15
N ASP A 121 -9.56 -10.28 -21.03
CA ASP A 121 -10.39 -9.99 -19.86
C ASP A 121 -10.05 -11.00 -18.77
N ILE A 122 -9.23 -10.56 -17.82
CA ILE A 122 -8.71 -11.36 -16.72
C ILE A 122 -8.96 -10.65 -15.39
N ASP A 123 -8.93 -11.40 -14.30
CA ASP A 123 -9.01 -10.83 -12.96
C ASP A 123 -7.89 -9.79 -12.73
N LYS A 124 -8.23 -8.77 -11.95
CA LYS A 124 -7.28 -7.73 -11.54
C LYS A 124 -6.11 -8.29 -10.75
N LEU A 125 -6.29 -9.45 -10.11
CA LEU A 125 -5.26 -10.27 -9.52
C LEU A 125 -5.20 -11.59 -10.29
N TYR A 126 -4.25 -11.64 -11.22
CA TYR A 126 -3.93 -12.82 -12.01
C TYR A 126 -2.41 -13.02 -12.05
N ILE A 127 -1.99 -14.27 -11.80
CA ILE A 127 -0.61 -14.73 -11.86
C ILE A 127 -0.62 -16.10 -12.52
N GLU A 128 0.09 -16.25 -13.62
CA GLU A 128 0.29 -17.53 -14.30
C GLU A 128 1.79 -17.78 -14.46
N ILE A 129 2.23 -18.97 -14.01
CA ILE A 129 3.61 -19.42 -14.13
C ILE A 129 3.62 -20.68 -14.98
N ASN A 130 4.29 -20.61 -16.13
CA ASN A 130 4.50 -21.72 -17.04
C ASN A 130 5.98 -22.09 -17.02
N LEU A 131 6.30 -23.31 -16.61
CA LEU A 131 7.65 -23.84 -16.58
C LEU A 131 7.79 -24.97 -17.59
N GLN A 132 8.91 -24.97 -18.31
CA GLN A 132 9.33 -26.07 -19.16
C GLN A 132 10.64 -26.63 -18.62
N GLY A 133 10.70 -27.95 -18.41
CA GLY A 133 11.91 -28.68 -18.07
C GLY A 133 12.46 -29.45 -19.27
N ALA A 134 13.32 -30.44 -18.98
CA ALA A 134 13.89 -31.30 -20.01
C ALA A 134 12.88 -32.33 -20.56
N ASN A 135 11.97 -32.80 -19.70
CA ASN A 135 11.04 -33.87 -20.00
C ASN A 135 9.58 -33.45 -19.81
N HIS A 136 9.33 -32.51 -18.89
CA HIS A 136 7.98 -32.16 -18.45
C HIS A 136 7.72 -30.66 -18.55
N THR A 137 6.44 -30.32 -18.48
CA THR A 137 5.94 -28.94 -18.34
C THR A 137 5.02 -28.83 -17.14
N ALA A 138 4.99 -27.66 -16.51
CA ALA A 138 4.07 -27.37 -15.42
C ALA A 138 3.49 -25.97 -15.56
N SER A 139 2.22 -25.82 -15.17
CA SER A 139 1.52 -24.54 -15.15
C SER A 139 0.79 -24.37 -13.82
N THR A 140 0.86 -23.17 -13.25
CA THR A 140 0.11 -22.78 -12.05
C THR A 140 -0.54 -21.43 -12.26
N ILE A 141 -1.81 -21.28 -11.87
CA ILE A 141 -2.52 -19.99 -11.88
C ILE A 141 -3.00 -19.65 -10.48
N ILE A 142 -2.71 -18.43 -10.02
CA ILE A 142 -3.34 -17.79 -8.85
C ILE A 142 -4.27 -16.69 -9.36
N GLN A 143 -5.51 -16.68 -8.87
CA GLN A 143 -6.54 -15.72 -9.28
C GLN A 143 -7.44 -15.29 -8.10
N SER A 144 -7.99 -14.07 -8.20
CA SER A 144 -8.97 -13.45 -7.28
C SER A 144 -8.43 -13.03 -5.92
N ASN A 145 -7.58 -13.83 -5.27
CA ASN A 145 -6.82 -13.40 -4.09
C ASN A 145 -5.38 -13.93 -4.13
N HIS A 146 -4.49 -13.31 -3.34
CA HIS A 146 -3.04 -13.56 -3.37
C HIS A 146 -2.62 -15.00 -2.98
N ARG A 147 -3.53 -15.83 -2.45
CA ARG A 147 -3.26 -17.18 -1.91
C ARG A 147 -3.96 -18.28 -2.72
N ASN A 148 -4.97 -17.92 -3.50
CA ASN A 148 -5.87 -18.86 -4.16
C ASN A 148 -5.24 -19.44 -5.43
N ILE A 149 -4.61 -20.61 -5.29
CA ILE A 149 -4.14 -21.40 -6.41
C ILE A 149 -5.36 -22.04 -7.09
N ALA A 150 -5.78 -21.47 -8.21
CA ALA A 150 -7.00 -21.86 -8.92
C ALA A 150 -6.75 -22.97 -9.94
N TYR A 151 -5.52 -23.11 -10.44
CA TYR A 151 -5.20 -24.08 -11.48
C TYR A 151 -3.80 -24.64 -11.33
N ILE A 152 -3.65 -25.95 -11.54
CA ILE A 152 -2.38 -26.66 -11.58
C ILE A 152 -2.43 -27.71 -12.69
N ARG A 153 -1.47 -27.68 -13.60
CA ARG A 153 -1.30 -28.67 -14.67
C ARG A 153 0.14 -29.19 -14.71
N ARG A 154 0.30 -30.49 -14.98
CA ARG A 154 1.57 -31.11 -15.37
C ARG A 154 1.38 -31.80 -16.72
N ASP A 155 2.15 -31.40 -17.72
CA ASP A 155 1.99 -31.88 -19.10
C ASP A 155 0.53 -31.72 -19.56
N ASP A 156 -0.12 -32.82 -19.95
CA ASP A 156 -1.53 -32.86 -20.35
C ASP A 156 -2.48 -33.18 -19.18
N GLU A 157 -1.96 -33.47 -17.98
CA GLU A 157 -2.75 -33.82 -16.80
C GLU A 157 -3.05 -32.59 -15.95
N VAL A 158 -4.34 -32.30 -15.77
CA VAL A 158 -4.83 -31.22 -14.91
C VAL A 158 -5.04 -31.77 -13.50
N LEU A 159 -4.22 -31.29 -12.56
CA LEU A 159 -4.23 -31.72 -11.16
C LEU A 159 -5.23 -30.92 -10.31
N LEU A 160 -5.49 -29.68 -10.71
CA LEU A 160 -6.48 -28.79 -10.09
C LEU A 160 -7.04 -27.86 -11.16
N ASP A 161 -8.37 -27.78 -11.23
CA ASP A 161 -9.07 -26.80 -12.05
C ASP A 161 -10.29 -26.25 -11.29
N GLN A 162 -10.11 -25.06 -10.75
CA GLN A 162 -11.17 -24.25 -10.15
C GLN A 162 -11.55 -23.07 -11.05
N LEU A 163 -11.02 -23.00 -12.28
CA LEU A 163 -11.38 -22.00 -13.28
C LEU A 163 -12.65 -22.39 -14.03
N SER A 164 -12.89 -23.69 -14.21
CA SER A 164 -14.03 -24.25 -14.95
C SER A 164 -15.33 -24.41 -14.14
N GLY A 165 -15.32 -24.04 -12.86
CA GLY A 165 -16.53 -24.04 -12.02
C GLY A 165 -17.25 -22.70 -12.10
N ASP A 166 -18.58 -22.74 -12.20
CA ASP A 166 -19.51 -21.59 -12.13
C ASP A 166 -19.48 -20.80 -10.79
N ASN A 167 -18.35 -20.83 -10.07
CA ASN A 167 -18.05 -19.93 -8.95
C ASN A 167 -17.43 -18.60 -9.44
N CYS A 168 -17.78 -18.16 -10.64
CA CYS A 168 -17.79 -16.74 -11.00
C CYS A 168 -18.96 -15.99 -10.33
N SER A 169 -19.54 -16.52 -9.24
CA SER A 169 -20.26 -15.68 -8.29
C SER A 169 -19.23 -14.86 -7.53
N ALA A 170 -19.16 -13.58 -7.89
CA ALA A 170 -18.55 -12.49 -7.17
C ALA A 170 -18.52 -12.66 -5.63
N GLN A 171 -17.57 -13.43 -5.10
CA GLN A 171 -17.26 -13.53 -3.66
C GLN A 171 -16.34 -12.38 -3.21
N GLY A 172 -16.59 -11.22 -3.80
CA GLY A 172 -16.19 -9.92 -3.28
C GLY A 172 -17.30 -8.87 -3.44
N ALA A 173 -18.47 -9.21 -3.98
CA ALA A 173 -19.59 -8.26 -4.16
C ALA A 173 -20.79 -8.53 -3.24
N SER A 174 -20.85 -9.68 -2.56
CA SER A 174 -21.95 -9.98 -1.62
C SER A 174 -21.77 -9.38 -0.22
N ASP A 175 -20.55 -9.00 0.17
CA ASP A 175 -20.28 -8.42 1.50
C ASP A 175 -20.28 -6.88 1.48
N GLU A 176 -20.21 -6.26 0.30
CA GLU A 176 -20.19 -4.79 0.18
C GLU A 176 -21.57 -4.15 0.39
N ALA A 177 -22.67 -4.92 0.28
CA ALA A 177 -24.04 -4.41 0.44
C ALA A 177 -24.47 -4.22 1.90
N GLU A 178 -23.80 -4.88 2.87
CA GLU A 178 -24.02 -4.71 4.32
C GLU A 178 -22.89 -3.92 5.02
N ALA A 179 -21.85 -3.51 4.28
CA ALA A 179 -20.73 -2.77 4.84
C ALA A 179 -21.10 -1.32 5.19
N LEU A 180 -20.77 -0.89 6.41
CA LEU A 180 -20.97 0.47 6.91
C LEU A 180 -20.40 1.51 5.93
N GLN A 181 -21.27 2.38 5.42
CA GLN A 181 -20.89 3.48 4.55
C GLN A 181 -20.43 4.67 5.39
N LEU A 182 -19.14 4.99 5.33
CA LEU A 182 -18.59 6.14 6.03
C LEU A 182 -19.00 7.45 5.36
N THR A 183 -19.10 8.49 6.18
CA THR A 183 -19.25 9.90 5.80
C THR A 183 -18.27 10.71 6.64
N PHE A 184 -17.92 11.92 6.22
CA PHE A 184 -17.07 12.80 7.01
C PHE A 184 -17.59 12.98 8.45
N ASP A 185 -18.89 13.21 8.59
CA ASP A 185 -19.53 13.40 9.90
C ASP A 185 -19.38 12.18 10.80
N LEU A 186 -19.62 10.99 10.26
CA LEU A 186 -19.46 9.76 11.03
C LEU A 186 -18.00 9.56 11.46
N VAL A 187 -17.05 9.81 10.56
CA VAL A 187 -15.62 9.67 10.87
C VAL A 187 -15.19 10.65 11.97
N TYR A 188 -15.63 11.91 11.86
CA TYR A 188 -15.32 12.94 12.85
C TYR A 188 -15.97 12.66 14.20
N GLU A 189 -17.28 12.36 14.23
CA GLU A 189 -18.03 12.02 15.45
C GLU A 189 -17.37 10.81 16.14
N PHE A 190 -17.13 9.72 15.40
CA PHE A 190 -16.48 8.52 15.95
C PHE A 190 -15.11 8.82 16.56
N ALA A 191 -14.22 9.51 15.87
CA ALA A 191 -12.86 9.76 16.38
C ALA A 191 -12.85 10.67 17.63
N THR A 192 -13.77 11.63 17.71
CA THR A 192 -13.75 12.67 18.74
C THR A 192 -14.62 12.37 19.96
N THR A 193 -15.66 11.53 19.84
CA THR A 193 -16.60 11.27 20.95
C THR A 193 -16.54 9.87 21.52
N THR A 194 -15.97 8.88 20.80
CA THR A 194 -15.87 7.50 21.30
C THR A 194 -15.03 7.43 22.58
N PRO A 195 -15.41 6.61 23.58
CA PRO A 195 -14.60 6.37 24.78
C PRO A 195 -13.17 5.93 24.43
N LEU A 196 -12.18 6.54 25.08
CA LEU A 196 -10.78 6.41 24.71
C LEU A 196 -10.28 4.97 24.79
N GLU A 197 -10.76 4.19 25.76
CA GLU A 197 -10.36 2.81 26.01
C GLU A 197 -10.62 1.92 24.78
N LYS A 198 -11.68 2.23 24.02
CA LYS A 198 -12.06 1.50 22.81
C LYS A 198 -11.19 1.83 21.61
N LEU A 199 -10.40 2.91 21.67
CA LEU A 199 -9.56 3.41 20.58
C LEU A 199 -8.07 3.07 20.75
N THR A 200 -7.65 2.63 21.95
CA THR A 200 -6.25 2.36 22.31
C THR A 200 -5.53 1.39 21.36
N PHE A 201 -6.25 0.49 20.69
CA PHE A 201 -5.67 -0.46 19.72
C PHE A 201 -4.90 0.24 18.58
N ILE A 202 -5.23 1.50 18.25
CA ILE A 202 -4.52 2.25 17.20
C ILE A 202 -3.05 2.53 17.55
N GLN A 203 -2.69 2.49 18.83
CA GLN A 203 -1.31 2.70 19.29
C GLN A 203 -0.35 1.65 18.73
N GLU A 204 -0.84 0.45 18.40
CA GLU A 204 -0.01 -0.56 17.75
C GLU A 204 0.44 -0.11 16.35
N ALA A 205 -0.39 0.64 15.63
CA ALA A 205 0.00 1.25 14.36
C ALA A 205 1.15 2.25 14.54
N ALA A 206 1.05 3.10 15.56
CA ALA A 206 2.10 4.05 15.93
C ALA A 206 3.40 3.33 16.31
N ARG A 207 3.32 2.27 17.12
CA ARG A 207 4.48 1.49 17.56
C ARG A 207 5.22 0.83 16.40
N LEU A 208 4.51 0.09 15.54
CA LEU A 208 5.12 -0.64 14.42
C LEU A 208 5.70 0.33 13.38
N ASN A 209 4.96 1.37 13.01
CA ASN A 209 5.44 2.33 12.01
C ASN A 209 6.62 3.14 12.52
N LYS A 210 6.64 3.51 13.81
CA LYS A 210 7.80 4.18 14.43
C LYS A 210 9.03 3.28 14.43
N ALA A 211 8.86 1.99 14.80
CA ALA A 211 9.96 1.03 14.76
C ALA A 211 10.53 0.86 13.34
N ALA A 212 9.68 0.81 12.32
CA ALA A 212 10.12 0.76 10.92
C ALA A 212 10.89 2.02 10.50
N SER A 213 10.46 3.20 10.95
CA SER A 213 11.19 4.45 10.71
C SER A 213 12.56 4.44 11.38
N GLU A 214 12.63 4.07 12.65
CA GLU A 214 13.89 4.03 13.41
C GLU A 214 14.87 3.02 12.81
N PHE A 215 14.37 1.89 12.30
CA PHE A 215 15.16 0.96 11.52
C PHE A 215 15.68 1.61 10.23
N GLY A 216 14.80 2.27 9.47
CA GLY A 216 15.17 2.96 8.23
C GLY A 216 16.20 4.08 8.42
N LEU A 217 16.20 4.76 9.56
CA LEU A 217 17.20 5.80 9.85
C LEU A 217 18.59 5.23 10.18
N LYS A 218 18.69 3.98 10.66
CA LYS A 218 19.96 3.33 11.02
C LYS A 218 20.77 2.82 9.83
N GLY A 219 20.15 2.63 8.67
CA GLY A 219 20.78 2.10 7.46
C GLY A 219 20.46 2.94 6.23
N SER A 220 21.21 2.79 5.14
CA SER A 220 20.89 3.48 3.88
C SER A 220 19.95 2.59 3.07
N TYR A 221 18.72 3.04 2.86
CA TYR A 221 17.69 2.30 2.12
C TYR A 221 17.09 3.15 1.02
N GLY A 222 16.82 2.53 -0.12
CA GLY A 222 16.11 3.16 -1.21
C GLY A 222 16.77 4.46 -1.67
N HIS A 223 16.06 5.59 -1.59
CA HIS A 223 16.61 6.91 -1.95
C HIS A 223 17.10 7.70 -0.73
N SER A 224 17.06 7.11 0.46
CA SER A 224 17.52 7.70 1.72
C SER A 224 16.97 9.11 1.97
N VAL A 225 15.70 9.34 1.63
CA VAL A 225 15.05 10.67 1.70
C VAL A 225 15.03 11.15 3.15
N GLY A 226 14.67 10.28 4.10
CA GLY A 226 14.68 10.63 5.52
C GLY A 226 16.06 11.03 6.04
N GLN A 227 17.10 10.28 5.64
CA GLN A 227 18.49 10.59 6.00
C GLN A 227 18.99 11.87 5.35
N MET A 228 18.61 12.13 4.09
CA MET A 228 18.97 13.37 3.39
C MET A 228 18.42 14.58 4.13
N ILE A 229 17.17 14.53 4.60
CA ILE A 229 16.54 15.61 5.38
C ILE A 229 17.29 15.86 6.70
N GLN A 230 17.72 14.81 7.39
CA GLN A 230 18.52 14.92 8.63
C GLN A 230 20.03 15.19 8.41
N GLY A 231 20.50 15.05 7.18
CA GLY A 231 21.88 15.30 6.79
C GLY A 231 22.23 16.79 6.71
N ASP A 232 23.49 17.08 6.39
CA ASP A 232 24.01 18.46 6.38
C ASP A 232 23.25 19.36 5.39
N TRP A 233 22.92 18.84 4.22
CA TRP A 233 22.16 19.57 3.19
C TRP A 233 20.72 19.83 3.61
N GLY A 234 20.03 18.82 4.14
CA GLY A 234 18.66 18.95 4.63
C GLY A 234 18.56 19.95 5.77
N LYS A 235 19.40 19.83 6.80
CA LYS A 235 19.45 20.79 7.92
C LYS A 235 19.74 22.22 7.46
N LYS A 236 20.66 22.40 6.48
CA LYS A 236 21.02 23.72 5.97
C LYS A 236 19.85 24.44 5.29
N TYR A 237 19.04 23.72 4.51
CA TYR A 237 18.00 24.34 3.66
C TYR A 237 16.58 24.16 4.17
N LEU A 238 16.30 23.11 4.93
CA LEU A 238 14.97 22.79 5.47
C LEU A 238 14.86 23.11 6.97
N GLY A 239 16.00 23.28 7.66
CA GLY A 239 16.04 23.56 9.09
C GLY A 239 15.70 22.34 9.95
N ASN A 240 15.34 22.61 11.21
CA ASN A 240 14.81 21.62 12.14
C ASN A 240 13.48 22.12 12.71
N SER A 241 12.40 21.45 12.36
CA SER A 241 11.01 21.81 12.68
C SER A 241 10.13 20.56 12.71
N ALA A 242 8.91 20.69 13.24
CA ALA A 242 7.89 19.65 13.16
C ALA A 242 7.71 19.11 11.72
N LEU A 243 7.74 19.99 10.71
CA LEU A 243 7.66 19.59 9.31
C LEU A 243 8.81 18.66 8.92
N THR A 244 10.06 19.07 9.16
CA THR A 244 11.23 18.25 8.77
C THR A 244 11.30 16.94 9.54
N GLU A 245 10.86 16.91 10.80
CA GLU A 245 10.77 15.67 11.57
C GLU A 245 9.71 14.73 10.96
N MET A 246 8.49 15.22 10.69
CA MET A 246 7.45 14.42 10.03
C MET A 246 7.94 13.84 8.70
N LEU A 247 8.57 14.66 7.86
CA LEU A 247 9.12 14.22 6.57
C LEU A 247 10.21 13.15 6.77
N THR A 248 11.07 13.34 7.77
CA THR A 248 12.16 12.40 8.03
C THR A 248 11.65 11.02 8.44
N TYR A 249 10.83 10.95 9.50
CA TYR A 249 10.37 9.68 10.03
C TYR A 249 9.48 8.94 9.03
N THR A 250 8.58 9.67 8.36
CA THR A 250 7.67 9.06 7.38
C THR A 250 8.44 8.52 6.16
N SER A 251 9.39 9.29 5.63
CA SER A 251 10.16 8.88 4.47
C SER A 251 11.12 7.72 4.78
N ALA A 252 11.75 7.72 5.97
CA ALA A 252 12.66 6.65 6.38
C ALA A 252 11.97 5.29 6.49
N ALA A 253 10.77 5.24 7.07
CA ALA A 253 9.97 4.01 7.10
C ALA A 253 9.62 3.52 5.69
N CYS A 254 9.24 4.45 4.80
CA CYS A 254 8.93 4.14 3.41
C CYS A 254 10.16 3.65 2.64
N ASP A 255 11.32 4.30 2.80
CA ASP A 255 12.59 3.90 2.18
C ASP A 255 12.96 2.47 2.59
N ALA A 256 12.99 2.18 3.89
CA ALA A 256 13.29 0.84 4.40
C ALA A 256 12.36 -0.21 3.80
N ARG A 257 11.04 0.02 3.87
CA ARG A 257 10.06 -0.93 3.35
C ARG A 257 10.21 -1.16 1.85
N MET A 258 10.32 -0.08 1.06
CA MET A 258 10.35 -0.16 -0.40
C MET A 258 11.65 -0.72 -0.97
N ASP A 259 12.72 -0.65 -0.20
CA ASP A 259 14.00 -1.29 -0.51
C ASP A 259 14.06 -2.76 -0.06
N GLY A 260 12.99 -3.27 0.55
CA GLY A 260 12.93 -4.67 1.01
C GLY A 260 13.62 -4.90 2.35
N ALA A 261 13.71 -3.90 3.23
CA ALA A 261 14.10 -4.16 4.61
C ALA A 261 13.09 -5.12 5.28
N PRO A 262 13.54 -6.04 6.15
CA PRO A 262 12.66 -6.98 6.86
C PRO A 262 11.96 -6.26 8.03
N VAL A 263 11.21 -5.21 7.73
CA VAL A 263 10.44 -4.42 8.68
C VAL A 263 8.95 -4.67 8.51
N THR A 264 8.25 -4.87 9.63
CA THR A 264 6.80 -4.90 9.66
C THR A 264 6.27 -3.49 9.89
N VAL A 265 5.31 -3.10 9.07
CA VAL A 265 4.60 -1.82 9.19
C VAL A 265 3.13 -2.10 9.42
N MET A 266 2.43 -1.18 10.06
CA MET A 266 0.98 -1.22 10.07
C MET A 266 0.46 -0.59 8.77
N SER A 267 -0.21 -1.40 7.96
CA SER A 267 -0.83 -0.95 6.71
C SER A 267 -2.13 -0.19 6.97
N ASN A 268 -2.66 0.46 5.93
CA ASN A 268 -4.03 0.97 5.90
C ASN A 268 -4.60 0.69 4.51
N SER A 269 -5.80 0.14 4.43
CA SER A 269 -6.51 -0.12 3.18
C SER A 269 -5.67 -0.93 2.17
N GLY A 270 -4.98 -1.96 2.68
CA GLY A 270 -4.13 -2.87 1.92
C GLY A 270 -2.75 -2.32 1.53
N SER A 271 -2.33 -1.15 2.03
CA SER A 271 -1.02 -0.56 1.70
C SER A 271 -0.21 -0.14 2.91
N GLY A 272 0.99 -0.70 3.06
CA GLY A 272 1.95 -0.31 4.09
C GLY A 272 2.34 1.17 4.02
N ASN A 273 2.58 1.70 2.82
CA ASN A 273 2.94 3.12 2.66
C ASN A 273 1.78 4.06 3.02
N GLN A 274 0.52 3.64 2.81
CA GLN A 274 -0.63 4.42 3.26
C GLN A 274 -0.71 4.43 4.80
N GLY A 275 -0.52 3.27 5.45
CA GLY A 275 -0.52 3.21 6.91
C GLY A 275 0.63 4.01 7.54
N ILE A 276 1.83 3.94 6.99
CA ILE A 276 2.98 4.79 7.36
C ILE A 276 2.59 6.28 7.25
N THR A 277 2.05 6.68 6.10
CA THR A 277 1.71 8.08 5.80
C THR A 277 0.55 8.60 6.64
N ALA A 278 -0.41 7.75 7.01
CA ALA A 278 -1.54 8.11 7.88
C ALA A 278 -1.15 8.20 9.37
N THR A 279 -0.04 7.56 9.76
CA THR A 279 0.34 7.39 11.16
C THR A 279 1.50 8.27 11.57
N LEU A 280 2.63 8.21 10.86
CA LEU A 280 3.88 8.83 11.31
C LEU A 280 3.85 10.36 11.33
N PRO A 281 3.28 11.07 10.34
CA PRO A 281 3.18 12.52 10.42
C PRO A 281 2.42 12.97 11.68
N VAL A 282 1.27 12.35 11.95
CA VAL A 282 0.42 12.65 13.11
C VAL A 282 1.15 12.33 14.42
N LEU A 283 1.78 11.15 14.50
CA LEU A 283 2.53 10.73 15.69
C LEU A 283 3.73 11.65 15.98
N THR A 284 4.52 11.97 14.96
CA THR A 284 5.70 12.82 15.09
C THR A 284 5.30 14.25 15.46
N PHE A 285 4.24 14.78 14.84
CA PHE A 285 3.71 16.10 15.19
C PHE A 285 3.18 16.14 16.63
N ALA A 286 2.41 15.13 17.04
CA ALA A 286 1.92 15.03 18.42
C ALA A 286 3.07 15.00 19.44
N GLN A 287 4.15 14.28 19.14
CA GLN A 287 5.35 14.22 20.00
C GLN A 287 6.08 15.58 20.04
N HIS A 288 6.22 16.25 18.89
CA HIS A 288 6.86 17.56 18.80
C HIS A 288 6.09 18.63 19.59
N GLU A 289 4.76 18.63 19.50
CA GLU A 289 3.89 19.59 20.20
C GLU A 289 3.61 19.22 21.67
N GLY A 290 4.09 18.08 22.15
CA GLY A 290 3.83 17.61 23.51
C GLY A 290 2.35 17.30 23.78
N ALA A 291 1.62 16.84 22.76
CA ALA A 291 0.21 16.49 22.86
C ALA A 291 -0.03 15.35 23.84
N SER A 292 -1.20 15.34 24.47
CA SER A 292 -1.58 14.27 25.40
C SER A 292 -1.78 12.93 24.67
N GLU A 293 -1.75 11.84 25.43
CA GLU A 293 -2.04 10.51 24.90
C GLU A 293 -3.43 10.45 24.25
N GLU A 294 -4.44 11.04 24.88
CA GLU A 294 -5.80 11.12 24.33
C GLU A 294 -5.82 11.88 23.01
N GLN A 295 -5.21 13.06 22.95
CA GLN A 295 -5.13 13.85 21.71
C GLN A 295 -4.46 13.06 20.59
N THR A 296 -3.36 12.35 20.92
CA THR A 296 -2.62 11.53 19.97
C THR A 296 -3.46 10.36 19.45
N ILE A 297 -4.14 9.62 20.32
CA ILE A 297 -4.98 8.47 19.93
C ILE A 297 -6.13 8.93 19.03
N ARG A 298 -6.83 10.01 19.40
CA ARG A 298 -7.94 10.55 18.60
C ARG A 298 -7.48 11.05 17.24
N ALA A 299 -6.34 11.73 17.17
CA ALA A 299 -5.76 12.18 15.90
C ALA A 299 -5.37 11.01 14.99
N LEU A 300 -4.80 9.94 15.55
CA LEU A 300 -4.45 8.73 14.80
C LEU A 300 -5.68 8.00 14.27
N VAL A 301 -6.74 7.90 15.07
CA VAL A 301 -8.02 7.31 14.65
C VAL A 301 -8.66 8.14 13.55
N LEU A 302 -8.75 9.46 13.73
CA LEU A 302 -9.29 10.39 12.73
C LEU A 302 -8.55 10.25 11.41
N SER A 303 -7.21 10.28 11.44
CA SER A 303 -6.39 10.11 10.25
C SER A 303 -6.65 8.78 9.55
N ASN A 304 -6.51 7.66 10.28
CA ASN A 304 -6.62 6.32 9.68
C ASN A 304 -8.03 6.01 9.17
N LEU A 305 -9.07 6.40 9.90
CA LEU A 305 -10.46 6.18 9.47
C LEU A 305 -10.84 7.08 8.29
N MET A 306 -10.28 8.29 8.19
CA MET A 306 -10.45 9.15 7.02
C MET A 306 -9.84 8.52 5.76
N VAL A 307 -8.66 7.87 5.88
CA VAL A 307 -8.08 7.11 4.76
C VAL A 307 -9.03 6.01 4.29
N ILE A 308 -9.57 5.23 5.24
CA ILE A 308 -10.52 4.15 4.93
C ILE A 308 -11.76 4.72 4.24
N TYR A 309 -12.31 5.83 4.73
CA TYR A 309 -13.47 6.48 4.13
C TYR A 309 -13.23 6.85 2.66
N VAL A 310 -12.15 7.58 2.37
CA VAL A 310 -11.82 7.95 0.99
C VAL A 310 -11.57 6.70 0.13
N LYS A 311 -10.97 5.64 0.70
CA LYS A 311 -10.73 4.37 0.01
C LYS A 311 -12.00 3.58 -0.30
N GLN A 312 -13.04 3.64 0.54
CA GLN A 312 -14.36 3.07 0.24
C GLN A 312 -14.94 3.67 -1.06
N LYS A 313 -14.75 4.97 -1.30
CA LYS A 313 -15.25 5.64 -2.51
C LYS A 313 -14.37 5.39 -3.73
N LEU A 314 -13.04 5.42 -3.55
CA LEU A 314 -12.05 5.25 -4.63
C LEU A 314 -11.99 3.80 -5.14
N GLY A 315 -12.20 2.83 -4.24
CA GLY A 315 -11.94 1.41 -4.49
C GLY A 315 -10.48 1.03 -4.24
N ARG A 316 -10.20 -0.28 -4.34
CA ARG A 316 -8.87 -0.83 -3.97
C ARG A 316 -7.75 -0.42 -4.93
N LEU A 317 -8.04 -0.32 -6.22
CA LEU A 317 -7.03 -0.16 -7.29
C LEU A 317 -7.31 1.08 -8.14
N SER A 318 -6.29 1.91 -8.34
CA SER A 318 -6.33 3.14 -9.13
C SER A 318 -4.90 3.58 -9.51
N ALA A 319 -4.76 4.36 -10.58
CA ALA A 319 -3.53 5.10 -10.91
C ALA A 319 -3.36 6.38 -10.06
N LEU A 320 -4.30 6.71 -9.17
CA LEU A 320 -4.13 7.72 -8.14
C LEU A 320 -3.21 7.20 -7.04
N CYS A 321 -2.18 7.96 -6.68
CA CYS A 321 -1.28 7.55 -5.60
C CYS A 321 -2.04 7.51 -4.27
N GLY A 322 -2.05 6.33 -3.61
CA GLY A 322 -2.64 6.17 -2.28
C GLY A 322 -2.02 7.10 -1.22
N CYS A 323 -0.81 7.63 -1.46
CA CYS A 323 -0.22 8.67 -0.64
C CYS A 323 -1.09 9.93 -0.56
N VAL A 324 -1.79 10.31 -1.63
CA VAL A 324 -2.69 11.48 -1.62
C VAL A 324 -3.78 11.29 -0.58
N VAL A 325 -4.39 10.10 -0.59
CA VAL A 325 -5.45 9.73 0.35
C VAL A 325 -4.92 9.66 1.78
N ALA A 326 -3.78 8.99 1.98
CA ALA A 326 -3.19 8.85 3.30
C ALA A 326 -2.71 10.18 3.90
N ALA A 327 -2.12 11.05 3.08
CA ALA A 327 -1.72 12.38 3.50
C ALA A 327 -2.93 13.27 3.81
N THR A 328 -4.07 13.06 3.13
CA THR A 328 -5.33 13.76 3.45
C THR A 328 -5.82 13.40 4.85
N GLY A 329 -5.80 12.10 5.20
CA GLY A 329 -6.06 11.65 6.56
C GLY A 329 -5.09 12.29 7.57
N SER A 330 -3.79 12.30 7.26
CA SER A 330 -2.80 12.96 8.13
C SER A 330 -3.09 14.45 8.31
N SER A 331 -3.49 15.19 7.27
CA SER A 331 -3.85 16.60 7.38
C SER A 331 -5.02 16.82 8.35
N CYS A 332 -5.99 15.91 8.39
CA CYS A 332 -7.08 15.93 9.38
C CYS A 332 -6.54 15.75 10.81
N GLY A 333 -5.66 14.76 11.02
CA GLY A 333 -5.02 14.51 12.31
C GLY A 333 -4.17 15.69 12.79
N LEU A 334 -3.40 16.31 11.89
CA LEU A 334 -2.60 17.50 12.19
C LEU A 334 -3.50 18.69 12.58
N THR A 335 -4.55 18.95 11.81
CA THR A 335 -5.51 20.04 12.09
C THR A 335 -6.19 19.84 13.45
N TYR A 336 -6.55 18.60 13.78
CA TYR A 336 -7.08 18.26 15.11
C TYR A 336 -6.07 18.51 16.23
N LEU A 337 -4.80 18.11 16.06
CA LEU A 337 -3.74 18.33 17.05
C LEU A 337 -3.42 19.82 17.26
N MET A 338 -3.62 20.66 16.24
CA MET A 338 -3.51 22.12 16.33
C MET A 338 -4.71 22.77 17.06
N GLY A 339 -5.71 21.99 17.48
CA GLY A 339 -6.93 22.48 18.13
C GLY A 339 -7.99 22.99 17.15
N GLY A 340 -7.92 22.58 15.87
CA GLY A 340 -8.84 23.01 14.84
C GLY A 340 -10.28 22.51 15.05
N SER A 341 -11.24 23.29 14.58
CA SER A 341 -12.67 22.94 14.59
C SER A 341 -13.00 21.87 13.54
N ARG A 342 -14.21 21.30 13.61
CA ARG A 342 -14.75 20.41 12.56
C ARG A 342 -14.67 21.05 11.17
N GLU A 343 -15.02 22.33 11.06
CA GLU A 343 -14.94 23.10 9.80
C GLU A 343 -13.51 23.22 9.29
N GLN A 344 -12.53 23.47 10.17
CA GLN A 344 -11.13 23.55 9.75
C GLN A 344 -10.61 22.18 9.29
N ILE A 345 -11.08 21.08 9.88
CA ILE A 345 -10.75 19.74 9.37
C ILE A 345 -11.35 19.54 7.97
N GLU A 346 -12.59 19.98 7.70
CA GLU A 346 -13.15 19.99 6.33
C GLU A 346 -12.28 20.82 5.37
N PHE A 347 -11.83 22.00 5.79
CA PHE A 347 -10.97 22.85 4.98
C PHE A 347 -9.66 22.17 4.63
N SER A 348 -9.06 21.45 5.59
CA SER A 348 -7.82 20.69 5.36
C SER A 348 -8.00 19.63 4.28
N ILE A 349 -9.15 18.94 4.25
CA ILE A 349 -9.47 17.94 3.22
C ILE A 349 -9.64 18.61 1.86
N LYS A 350 -10.41 19.69 1.78
CA LYS A 350 -10.64 20.44 0.54
C LYS A 350 -9.33 20.98 -0.03
N ASN A 351 -8.45 21.50 0.82
CA ASN A 351 -7.12 21.97 0.45
C ASN A 351 -6.24 20.84 -0.09
N MET A 352 -6.26 19.66 0.53
CA MET A 352 -5.52 18.49 0.05
C MET A 352 -5.99 18.04 -1.34
N VAL A 353 -7.32 17.96 -1.55
CA VAL A 353 -7.91 17.59 -2.84
C VAL A 353 -7.60 18.62 -3.92
N GLY A 354 -7.71 19.92 -3.61
CA GLY A 354 -7.37 20.98 -4.56
C GLY A 354 -5.89 21.02 -4.95
N ASN A 355 -4.99 20.52 -4.09
CA ASN A 355 -3.54 20.67 -4.28
C ASN A 355 -2.88 19.47 -4.98
N ILE A 356 -3.07 18.23 -4.49
CA ILE A 356 -2.21 17.10 -4.88
C ILE A 356 -2.92 15.92 -5.56
N THR A 357 -4.18 16.08 -5.97
CA THR A 357 -4.96 15.02 -6.64
C THR A 357 -4.27 14.40 -7.85
N GLY A 358 -3.42 15.15 -8.58
CA GLY A 358 -2.73 14.65 -9.78
C GLY A 358 -1.57 13.67 -9.53
N MET A 359 -1.22 13.34 -8.29
CA MET A 359 -0.07 12.47 -8.02
C MET A 359 -0.33 11.02 -8.49
N LEU A 360 0.41 10.56 -9.49
CA LEU A 360 0.21 9.26 -10.12
C LEU A 360 0.85 8.09 -9.34
N CYS A 361 0.29 6.89 -9.48
CA CYS A 361 0.80 5.62 -8.96
C CYS A 361 1.30 4.72 -10.09
N ASP A 362 2.62 4.59 -10.18
CA ASP A 362 3.34 3.73 -11.13
C ASP A 362 4.02 2.55 -10.41
N GLY A 363 3.36 2.02 -9.39
CA GLY A 363 3.79 0.82 -8.66
C GLY A 363 4.71 1.05 -7.46
N ALA A 364 4.90 -0.01 -6.66
CA ALA A 364 5.75 0.00 -5.49
C ALA A 364 7.23 -0.01 -5.87
N LYS A 365 8.01 0.90 -5.29
CA LYS A 365 9.44 1.10 -5.57
C LYS A 365 10.08 2.06 -4.57
N PRO A 366 11.42 2.07 -4.46
CA PRO A 366 12.13 2.99 -3.57
C PRO A 366 11.73 4.46 -3.67
N SER A 367 11.42 4.98 -4.87
CA SER A 367 11.03 6.39 -5.05
C SER A 367 9.66 6.76 -4.47
N CYS A 368 8.89 5.79 -3.94
CA CYS A 368 7.68 6.08 -3.18
C CYS A 368 7.95 7.00 -1.97
N SER A 369 9.14 6.95 -1.36
CA SER A 369 9.51 7.83 -0.24
C SER A 369 9.47 9.31 -0.62
N MET A 370 9.82 9.66 -1.86
CA MET A 370 9.72 11.03 -2.37
C MET A 370 8.26 11.51 -2.50
N LYS A 371 7.37 10.62 -2.97
CA LYS A 371 5.93 10.90 -3.07
C LYS A 371 5.31 11.07 -1.69
N VAL A 372 5.70 10.20 -0.74
CA VAL A 372 5.33 10.29 0.68
C VAL A 372 5.75 11.63 1.27
N SER A 373 7.02 12.03 1.10
CA SER A 373 7.51 13.34 1.57
C SER A 373 6.69 14.51 0.99
N SER A 374 6.38 14.47 -0.31
CA SER A 374 5.58 15.50 -0.97
C SER A 374 4.14 15.58 -0.42
N GLY A 375 3.52 14.42 -0.19
CA GLY A 375 2.19 14.33 0.41
C GLY A 375 2.16 14.86 1.84
N VAL A 376 3.11 14.45 2.68
CA VAL A 376 3.22 14.89 4.09
C VAL A 376 3.49 16.38 4.20
N SER A 377 4.37 16.93 3.34
CA SER A 377 4.59 18.37 3.30
C SER A 377 3.31 19.13 2.96
N THR A 378 2.55 18.61 2.00
CA THR A 378 1.27 19.20 1.61
C THR A 378 0.20 19.07 2.71
N ALA A 379 0.22 17.97 3.48
CA ALA A 379 -0.68 17.78 4.62
C ALA A 379 -0.48 18.86 5.69
N MET A 380 0.78 19.22 5.97
CA MET A 380 1.10 20.33 6.88
C MET A 380 0.64 21.67 6.32
N PHE A 381 0.93 21.99 5.05
CA PHE A 381 0.47 23.24 4.44
C PHE A 381 -1.05 23.38 4.42
N SER A 382 -1.77 22.30 4.10
CA SER A 382 -3.23 22.29 4.05
C SER A 382 -3.86 22.45 5.43
N ALA A 383 -3.25 21.87 6.47
CA ALA A 383 -3.66 22.04 7.86
C ALA A 383 -3.42 23.50 8.33
N LEU A 384 -2.25 24.08 8.03
CA LEU A 384 -1.96 25.47 8.38
C LEU A 384 -2.93 26.46 7.71
N LEU A 385 -3.21 26.29 6.41
CA LEU A 385 -4.20 27.10 5.70
C LEU A 385 -5.59 26.98 6.34
N ALA A 386 -5.99 25.75 6.70
CA ALA A 386 -7.25 25.52 7.39
C ALA A 386 -7.32 26.22 8.75
N MET A 387 -6.23 26.19 9.53
CA MET A 387 -6.14 26.91 10.80
C MET A 387 -6.31 28.44 10.62
N GLU A 388 -5.91 28.98 9.46
CA GLU A 388 -6.13 30.38 9.08
C GLU A 388 -7.48 30.65 8.38
N HIS A 389 -8.40 29.68 8.40
CA HIS A 389 -9.69 29.73 7.68
C HIS A 389 -9.54 30.00 6.18
N LYS A 390 -8.48 29.46 5.57
CA LYS A 390 -8.24 29.48 4.13
C LYS A 390 -8.57 28.13 3.53
N VAL A 391 -9.44 28.14 2.52
CA VAL A 391 -9.95 26.93 1.89
C VAL A 391 -10.09 27.11 0.39
N VAL A 392 -9.76 26.05 -0.36
CA VAL A 392 -10.14 25.94 -1.78
C VAL A 392 -11.67 25.86 -1.87
N THR A 393 -12.26 26.79 -2.60
CA THR A 393 -13.71 26.96 -2.68
C THR A 393 -14.34 26.04 -3.74
N SER A 394 -15.67 25.90 -3.72
CA SER A 394 -16.43 25.17 -4.74
C SER A 394 -16.31 25.75 -6.15
N SER A 395 -15.86 27.01 -6.26
CA SER A 395 -15.60 27.67 -7.54
C SER A 395 -14.27 27.25 -8.17
N GLU A 396 -13.44 26.50 -7.45
CA GLU A 396 -12.08 26.13 -7.84
C GLU A 396 -11.97 24.63 -8.17
N GLY A 397 -12.15 24.32 -9.46
CA GLY A 397 -11.80 23.01 -10.01
C GLY A 397 -12.73 21.88 -9.55
N ILE A 398 -12.18 20.91 -8.82
CA ILE A 398 -12.86 19.65 -8.47
C ILE A 398 -13.39 19.62 -7.03
N VAL A 399 -13.14 20.68 -6.27
CA VAL A 399 -13.62 20.85 -4.90
C VAL A 399 -15.06 21.33 -4.95
N ASP A 400 -15.90 20.82 -4.04
CA ASP A 400 -17.32 21.13 -3.95
C ASP A 400 -17.63 21.86 -2.62
N GLU A 401 -18.86 22.32 -2.41
CA GLU A 401 -19.28 22.89 -1.13
C GLU A 401 -19.12 21.87 0.01
N SER A 402 -19.68 20.67 -0.19
CA SER A 402 -19.57 19.56 0.75
C SER A 402 -18.24 18.82 0.61
N VAL A 403 -17.63 18.48 1.74
CA VAL A 403 -16.43 17.65 1.81
C VAL A 403 -16.68 16.24 1.26
N ASP A 404 -17.87 15.66 1.49
CA ASP A 404 -18.20 14.33 0.98
C ASP A 404 -18.35 14.32 -0.55
N SER A 405 -18.86 15.42 -1.12
CA SER A 405 -18.91 15.61 -2.58
C SER A 405 -17.51 15.82 -3.15
N THR A 406 -16.66 16.59 -2.46
CA THR A 406 -15.24 16.76 -2.81
C THR A 406 -14.49 15.43 -2.83
N ILE A 407 -14.67 14.58 -1.81
CA ILE A 407 -14.08 13.23 -1.76
C ILE A 407 -14.63 12.34 -2.88
N SER A 408 -15.92 12.45 -3.19
CA SER A 408 -16.54 11.72 -4.30
C SER A 408 -15.97 12.12 -5.66
N ASN A 409 -15.67 13.41 -5.86
CA ASN A 409 -15.01 13.91 -7.07
C ASN A 409 -13.59 13.36 -7.21
N LEU A 410 -12.78 13.43 -6.13
CA LEU A 410 -11.45 12.80 -6.07
C LEU A 410 -11.53 11.31 -6.43
N ALA A 411 -12.45 10.59 -5.80
CA ALA A 411 -12.63 9.17 -6.02
C ALA A 411 -13.04 8.86 -7.47
N SER A 412 -13.91 9.67 -8.07
CA SER A 412 -14.33 9.52 -9.47
C SER A 412 -13.15 9.68 -10.44
N ILE A 413 -12.28 10.67 -10.22
CA ILE A 413 -11.07 10.86 -11.04
C ILE A 413 -10.17 9.63 -10.95
N GLY A 414 -9.88 9.16 -9.74
CA GLY A 414 -9.03 8.00 -9.57
C GLY A 414 -9.64 6.69 -10.10
N ARG A 415 -10.95 6.48 -9.93
CA ARG A 415 -11.64 5.23 -10.31
C ARG A 415 -12.02 5.16 -11.78
N VAL A 416 -12.37 6.30 -12.38
CA VAL A 416 -12.87 6.38 -13.76
C VAL A 416 -11.84 7.05 -14.65
N GLY A 417 -11.43 8.27 -14.31
CA GLY A 417 -10.55 9.09 -15.16
C GLY A 417 -9.16 8.49 -15.37
N MET A 418 -8.57 7.90 -14.32
CA MET A 418 -7.20 7.38 -14.36
C MET A 418 -7.08 5.94 -14.91
N ASN A 419 -8.15 5.34 -15.44
CA ASN A 419 -8.06 3.99 -16.04
C ASN A 419 -7.16 3.97 -17.27
N GLU A 420 -7.29 4.95 -18.18
CA GLU A 420 -6.40 5.07 -19.34
C GLU A 420 -4.99 5.49 -18.92
N THR A 421 -4.86 6.30 -17.86
CA THR A 421 -3.55 6.62 -17.28
C THR A 421 -2.84 5.36 -16.78
N ASP A 422 -3.55 4.45 -16.13
CA ASP A 422 -2.98 3.20 -15.63
C ASP A 422 -2.46 2.31 -16.76
N ARG A 423 -3.21 2.21 -17.86
CA ARG A 423 -2.79 1.48 -19.07
C ARG A 423 -1.52 2.06 -19.66
N LEU A 424 -1.48 3.38 -19.89
CA LEU A 424 -0.30 4.04 -20.45
C LEU A 424 0.93 3.91 -19.54
N VAL A 425 0.74 4.01 -18.22
CA VAL A 425 1.82 3.79 -17.25
C VAL A 425 2.39 2.38 -17.37
N LEU A 426 1.52 1.38 -17.50
CA LEU A 426 1.93 -0.02 -17.68
C LEU A 426 2.69 -0.22 -18.99
N ASP A 427 2.24 0.38 -20.09
CA ASP A 427 2.92 0.30 -21.39
C ASP A 427 4.33 0.89 -21.30
N ILE A 428 4.48 2.07 -20.68
CA ILE A 428 5.79 2.70 -20.45
C ILE A 428 6.67 1.83 -19.55
N MET A 429 6.09 1.15 -18.57
CA MET A 429 6.81 0.30 -17.63
C MET A 429 7.32 -1.00 -18.26
N THR A 430 6.59 -1.54 -19.24
CA THR A 430 6.87 -2.85 -19.85
C THR A 430 7.71 -2.77 -21.12
N GLN A 431 7.87 -1.58 -21.72
CA GLN A 431 8.67 -1.35 -22.93
C GLN A 431 10.12 -0.89 -22.66
N LYS A 432 10.62 -1.03 -21.42
CA LYS A 432 11.95 -0.56 -20.99
C LYS A 432 13.07 -1.56 -21.10
#